data_AF-A0A061FBW3-F1
#
_entry.id   AF-A0A061FBW3-F1
#
_cell.length_a   1.000
_cell.length_b   1.000
_cell.length_c   1.000
_cell.angle_alpha   90.00
_cell.angle_beta   90.00
_cell.angle_gamma   90.00
#
_symmetry.space_group_name_H-M   'P 1'
#
loop_
_entity.id
_entity.type
_entity.pdbx_description
1 polymer ?
#
loop_
_entity_poly.entity_id
_entity_poly.type
_entity_poly.pdbx_seq_one_letter_code
_entity_poly.pdbx_strand_id
1 'polypeptide(L)'
;MMSWNKLIFPKEMVGESLPEFNGLEGVLQPLLSASNSSSLKEALEILIKVSRTAAARAELALRNILPTVLKLVESFHQTSSREYLVNSLKLLRNLCAGEVANQNAFFEQNGVEVVLSVLRSAALLSNPDSGVIRVSLQVLANVSLAGEDHQQAIWLKFFPNEFSVLARVRSQETNDPLCMILYTCCDRRPGLVAELCRDMGLPIVVGIIRTVASVGFGEDWFKLLLSRLCLEDIHFPLVFSKSCEGSSSENSGNTDSGDDLFLSEQAFLLRIISEILNERIEEIQVSSEFALCVLGIFKRSVRVVDFASRGMSSLPTGCTSIDVMGYSLIILRDICAREGVGDLKNDSLDVVDMLLSHELIDILLSLLRDLDPPAIIRKVLKEGDNQGLNLSASKLCPYKGFRRDMIAVIGNCAYRRKHVQDEIRQKNGILLLLQQCVTDDDNPYLREWGIWSLRNLLEGHAENQQAVADLELQGSVDMPELSRLGLRVEVDQKTRRAKDFALPPDQVLVSECHLQFQHGMIFWCDTSKVH
;
A
#
# COMPACT_ATOMS: atom_id res chain seq x y z
N MET A 1 11.49 3.10 68.96
CA MET A 1 12.12 1.77 68.79
C MET A 1 11.42 1.10 67.61
N MET A 2 12.00 0.79 66.45
CA MET A 2 13.39 0.54 66.10
C MET A 2 13.87 1.39 64.91
N SER A 3 14.96 2.11 65.19
CA SER A 3 16.01 2.69 64.36
C SER A 3 16.00 2.48 62.83
N TRP A 4 15.74 3.58 62.12
CA TRP A 4 16.41 3.92 60.87
C TRP A 4 17.90 4.16 61.17
N ASN A 5 18.74 3.14 60.99
CA ASN A 5 20.19 3.28 60.84
C ASN A 5 20.79 1.90 60.52
N LYS A 6 20.83 1.57 59.24
CA LYS A 6 21.91 0.75 58.69
C LYS A 6 22.40 1.46 57.44
N LEU A 7 23.49 2.20 57.62
CA LEU A 7 24.45 2.48 56.56
C LEU A 7 24.74 1.17 55.82
N ILE A 8 24.22 1.06 54.60
CA ILE A 8 24.67 0.02 53.66
C ILE A 8 26.00 0.52 53.14
N PHE A 9 27.09 -0.05 53.67
CA PHE A 9 28.40 0.04 53.04
C PHE A 9 28.28 -0.51 51.60
N PRO A 10 28.98 0.06 50.61
CA PRO A 10 29.04 -0.55 49.29
C PRO A 10 29.58 -1.97 49.45
N LYS A 11 28.82 -2.99 49.04
CA LYS A 11 29.40 -4.32 48.83
C LYS A 11 30.46 -4.15 47.74
N GLU A 12 31.70 -4.51 48.06
CA GLU A 12 32.82 -4.49 47.12
C GLU A 12 32.42 -5.21 45.81
N MET A 13 32.75 -4.59 44.68
CA MET A 13 32.58 -5.19 43.35
C MET A 13 33.42 -6.48 43.28
N VAL A 14 32.80 -7.62 43.54
CA VAL A 14 33.42 -8.92 43.29
C VAL A 14 33.17 -9.27 41.83
N GLY A 15 34.16 -9.03 40.96
CA GLY A 15 34.34 -9.84 39.75
C GLY A 15 34.26 -9.20 38.36
N GLU A 16 34.52 -7.90 38.17
CA GLU A 16 34.63 -7.33 36.81
C GLU A 16 35.81 -6.35 36.71
N SER A 17 37.05 -6.84 36.84
CA SER A 17 38.25 -6.07 36.48
C SER A 17 38.51 -6.13 34.98
N LEU A 18 37.62 -5.54 34.18
CA LEU A 18 37.86 -5.30 32.75
C LEU A 18 38.42 -3.88 32.58
N PRO A 19 39.44 -3.64 31.73
CA PRO A 19 39.96 -2.30 31.44
C PRO A 19 38.87 -1.31 30.99
N GLU A 20 37.78 -1.86 30.47
CA GLU A 20 36.59 -1.18 29.94
C GLU A 20 35.75 -0.48 31.03
N PHE A 21 36.00 -0.74 32.32
CA PHE A 21 35.31 -0.11 33.46
C PHE A 21 36.12 0.99 34.15
N ASN A 22 37.35 1.26 33.70
CA ASN A 22 38.20 2.28 34.32
C ASN A 22 37.57 3.68 34.17
N GLY A 23 37.25 4.33 35.29
CA GLY A 23 36.62 5.66 35.29
C GLY A 23 35.09 5.66 35.25
N LEU A 24 34.45 4.48 35.22
CA LEU A 24 32.99 4.32 35.26
C LEU A 24 32.44 4.12 36.69
N GLU A 25 33.27 4.08 37.75
CA GLU A 25 32.78 3.74 39.10
C GLU A 25 31.66 4.67 39.60
N GLY A 26 31.72 5.96 39.25
CA GLY A 26 30.67 6.94 39.58
C GLY A 26 29.38 6.78 38.76
N VAL A 27 29.45 6.14 37.59
CA VAL A 27 28.31 5.87 36.70
C VAL A 27 27.63 4.56 37.07
N LEU A 28 28.35 3.59 37.65
CA LEU A 28 27.78 2.28 37.98
C LEU A 28 26.89 2.31 39.23
N GLN A 29 27.25 3.10 40.24
CA GLN A 29 26.56 3.10 41.55
C GLN A 29 25.05 3.38 41.47
N PRO A 30 24.55 4.37 40.70
CA PRO A 30 23.11 4.60 40.58
C PRO A 30 22.36 3.38 40.01
N LEU A 31 22.96 2.68 39.05
CA LEU A 31 22.37 1.49 38.43
C LEU A 31 22.30 0.32 39.42
N LEU A 32 23.41 0.04 40.12
CA LEU A 32 23.50 -1.01 41.13
C LEU A 32 22.54 -0.77 42.29
N SER A 33 22.39 0.48 42.73
CA SER A 33 21.45 0.84 43.79
C SER A 33 20.00 0.73 43.34
N ALA A 34 19.68 1.06 42.09
CA ALA A 34 18.32 0.95 41.56
C ALA A 34 17.89 -0.52 41.34
N SER A 35 18.82 -1.40 40.98
CA SER A 35 18.56 -2.83 40.77
C SER A 35 18.72 -3.68 42.03
N ASN A 36 19.36 -3.15 43.09
CA ASN A 36 19.89 -3.92 44.22
C ASN A 36 20.83 -5.07 43.78
N SER A 37 21.65 -4.85 42.76
CA SER A 37 22.59 -5.85 42.23
C SER A 37 24.05 -5.57 42.61
N SER A 38 24.92 -6.57 42.41
CA SER A 38 26.36 -6.44 42.68
C SER A 38 27.24 -6.34 41.43
N SER A 39 26.69 -6.58 40.24
CA SER A 39 27.39 -6.44 38.96
C SER A 39 26.59 -5.59 37.97
N LEU A 40 27.28 -5.01 36.99
CA LEU A 40 26.61 -4.23 35.94
C LEU A 40 25.72 -5.13 35.08
N LYS A 41 26.20 -6.32 34.73
CA LYS A 41 25.43 -7.28 33.93
C LYS A 41 24.07 -7.59 34.58
N GLU A 42 24.08 -7.95 35.86
CA GLU A 42 22.86 -8.21 36.63
C GLU A 42 21.99 -6.96 36.77
N ALA A 43 22.59 -5.78 36.98
CA ALA A 43 21.87 -4.51 37.01
C ALA A 43 21.09 -4.28 35.71
N LEU A 44 21.75 -4.41 34.56
CA LEU A 44 21.13 -4.21 33.26
C LEU A 44 19.99 -5.22 33.02
N GLU A 45 20.20 -6.50 33.33
CA GLU A 45 19.16 -7.53 33.18
C GLU A 45 17.91 -7.23 34.02
N ILE A 46 18.09 -6.86 35.30
CA ILE A 46 16.99 -6.49 36.20
C ILE A 46 16.29 -5.23 35.70
N LEU A 47 17.05 -4.17 35.40
CA LEU A 47 16.49 -2.87 35.01
C LEU A 47 15.75 -2.95 33.67
N ILE A 48 16.25 -3.72 32.70
CA ILE A 48 15.56 -3.98 31.42
C ILE A 48 14.23 -4.71 31.66
N LYS A 49 14.20 -5.65 32.61
CA LYS A 49 12.98 -6.41 32.93
C LYS A 49 11.92 -5.54 33.60
N VAL A 50 12.30 -4.73 34.59
CA VAL A 50 11.33 -3.90 35.35
C VAL A 50 10.81 -2.72 34.52
N SER A 51 11.65 -2.09 33.70
CA SER A 51 11.30 -0.93 32.87
C SER A 51 10.25 -1.20 31.77
N ARG A 52 9.78 -2.45 31.64
CA ARG A 52 8.67 -2.81 30.75
C ARG A 52 7.33 -2.20 31.21
N THR A 53 7.17 -1.89 32.50
CA THR A 53 5.93 -1.29 33.02
C THR A 53 6.06 0.23 33.14
N ALA A 54 4.96 0.96 32.90
CA ALA A 54 4.95 2.42 33.01
C ALA A 54 5.30 2.90 34.44
N ALA A 55 4.76 2.24 35.46
CA ALA A 55 5.04 2.58 36.86
C ALA A 55 6.53 2.48 37.22
N ALA A 56 7.22 1.43 36.75
CA ALA A 56 8.65 1.29 36.99
C ALA A 56 9.47 2.35 36.24
N ARG A 57 9.06 2.75 35.03
CA ARG A 57 9.73 3.83 34.30
C ARG A 57 9.63 5.17 35.04
N ALA A 58 8.45 5.48 35.58
CA ALA A 58 8.24 6.67 36.39
C ALA A 58 9.11 6.65 37.66
N GLU A 59 9.22 5.50 38.35
CA GLU A 59 10.10 5.38 39.52
C GLU A 59 11.58 5.57 39.16
N LEU A 60 12.04 4.98 38.05
CA LEU A 60 13.41 5.14 37.57
C LEU A 60 13.69 6.56 37.09
N ALA A 61 12.69 7.27 36.58
CA ALA A 61 12.78 8.69 36.23
C ALA A 61 13.00 9.56 37.49
N LEU A 62 12.25 9.30 38.57
CA LEU A 62 12.45 9.99 39.87
C LEU A 62 13.85 9.75 40.46
N ARG A 63 14.44 8.60 40.17
CA ARG A 63 15.82 8.25 40.57
C ARG A 63 16.89 8.77 39.60
N ASN A 64 16.50 9.50 38.55
CA ASN A 64 17.38 10.07 37.53
C ASN A 64 18.32 9.03 36.87
N ILE A 65 17.77 7.86 36.54
CA ILE A 65 18.56 6.75 36.00
C ILE A 65 18.95 6.97 34.53
N LEU A 66 18.13 7.66 33.74
CA LEU A 66 18.37 7.81 32.31
C LEU A 66 19.71 8.47 31.97
N PRO A 67 20.13 9.61 32.57
CA PRO A 67 21.43 10.20 32.27
C PRO A 67 22.60 9.27 32.58
N THR A 68 22.44 8.40 33.57
CA THR A 68 23.44 7.39 33.94
C THR A 68 23.57 6.34 32.83
N VAL A 69 22.44 5.84 32.31
CA VAL A 69 22.42 4.89 31.19
C VAL A 69 22.97 5.53 29.92
N LEU A 70 22.71 6.81 29.69
CA LEU A 70 23.22 7.52 28.51
C LEU A 70 24.77 7.61 28.52
N LYS A 71 25.36 7.96 29.67
CA LYS A 71 26.82 7.95 29.85
C LYS A 71 27.43 6.55 29.67
N LEU A 72 26.69 5.52 30.08
CA LEU A 72 27.09 4.13 29.89
C LEU A 72 27.13 3.76 28.40
N VAL A 73 26.12 4.17 27.62
CA VAL A 73 26.11 4.02 26.15
C VAL A 73 27.27 4.76 25.52
N GLU A 74 27.53 6.00 25.95
CA GLU A 74 28.66 6.81 25.46
C GLU A 74 30.00 6.12 25.73
N SER A 75 30.17 5.55 26.91
CA SER A 75 31.42 4.88 27.29
C SER A 75 31.65 3.60 26.49
N PHE A 76 30.60 2.80 26.25
CA PHE A 76 30.74 1.52 25.55
C PHE A 76 30.73 1.62 24.02
N HIS A 77 30.35 2.75 23.42
CA HIS A 77 30.30 2.82 21.96
C HIS A 77 31.70 2.73 21.30
N GLN A 78 32.77 2.99 22.07
CA GLN A 78 34.17 2.93 21.62
C GLN A 78 34.89 1.66 22.07
N THR A 79 34.24 0.82 22.88
CA THR A 79 34.84 -0.40 23.42
C THR A 79 34.45 -1.63 22.62
N SER A 80 35.15 -2.74 22.85
CA SER A 80 34.82 -4.04 22.26
C SER A 80 33.60 -4.72 22.91
N SER A 81 33.00 -4.08 23.93
CA SER A 81 31.98 -4.67 24.83
C SER A 81 30.56 -4.58 24.27
N ARG A 82 30.33 -5.22 23.12
CA ARG A 82 29.05 -5.16 22.38
C ARG A 82 27.83 -5.60 23.18
N GLU A 83 27.98 -6.57 24.09
CA GLU A 83 26.88 -7.05 24.96
C GLU A 83 26.39 -5.94 25.89
N TYR A 84 27.31 -5.21 26.53
CA TYR A 84 26.97 -4.11 27.43
C TYR A 84 26.36 -2.92 26.69
N LEU A 85 26.90 -2.58 25.51
CA LEU A 85 26.32 -1.52 24.67
C LEU A 85 24.87 -1.85 24.30
N VAL A 86 24.61 -3.05 23.79
CA VAL A 86 23.26 -3.48 23.38
C VAL A 86 22.29 -3.49 24.57
N ASN A 87 22.72 -4.00 25.73
CA ASN A 87 21.87 -4.02 26.93
C ASN A 87 21.61 -2.60 27.47
N SER A 88 22.60 -1.71 27.40
CA SER A 88 22.44 -0.29 27.76
C SER A 88 21.44 0.41 26.84
N LEU A 89 21.53 0.18 25.53
CA LEU A 89 20.57 0.72 24.54
C LEU A 89 19.16 0.13 24.75
N LYS A 90 19.03 -1.17 25.08
CA LYS A 90 17.74 -1.79 25.41
C LYS A 90 17.10 -1.13 26.62
N LEU A 91 17.88 -0.88 27.69
CA LEU A 91 17.41 -0.19 28.87
C LEU A 91 17.01 1.25 28.54
N LEU A 92 17.85 1.99 27.81
CA LEU A 92 17.59 3.36 27.40
C LEU A 92 16.29 3.47 26.59
N ARG A 93 16.10 2.57 25.62
CA ARG A 93 14.88 2.46 24.81
C ARG A 93 13.65 2.24 25.68
N ASN A 94 13.73 1.37 26.68
CA ASN A 94 12.62 1.17 27.63
C ASN A 94 12.37 2.43 28.44
N LEU A 95 13.40 3.07 29.00
CA LEU A 95 13.25 4.28 29.82
C LEU A 95 12.57 5.42 29.07
N CYS A 96 12.85 5.58 27.77
CA CYS A 96 12.20 6.59 26.92
C CYS A 96 10.77 6.22 26.46
N ALA A 97 10.26 5.02 26.76
CA ALA A 97 8.97 4.54 26.22
C ALA A 97 7.77 5.20 26.93
N GLY A 98 7.30 6.33 26.39
CA GLY A 98 6.11 7.04 26.87
C GLY A 98 6.26 7.64 28.27
N GLU A 99 7.49 7.83 28.74
CA GLU A 99 7.81 8.48 30.02
C GLU A 99 8.43 9.85 29.76
N VAL A 100 7.62 10.91 29.91
CA VAL A 100 7.97 12.28 29.51
C VAL A 100 9.19 12.80 30.27
N ALA A 101 9.31 12.50 31.57
CA ALA A 101 10.46 12.95 32.36
C ALA A 101 11.79 12.38 31.83
N ASN A 102 11.78 11.11 31.41
CA ASN A 102 12.93 10.46 30.80
C ASN A 102 13.20 11.00 29.39
N GLN A 103 12.17 11.21 28.57
CA GLN A 103 12.33 11.76 27.22
C GLN A 103 12.95 13.18 27.27
N ASN A 104 12.47 14.04 28.17
CA ASN A 104 13.05 15.37 28.39
C ASN A 104 14.49 15.29 28.89
N ALA A 105 14.77 14.42 29.87
CA ALA A 105 16.13 14.22 30.36
C ALA A 105 17.08 13.71 29.25
N PHE A 106 16.58 12.87 28.33
CA PHE A 106 17.35 12.42 27.16
C PHE A 106 17.70 13.60 26.25
N PHE A 107 16.73 14.48 25.99
CA PHE A 107 16.94 15.69 25.18
C PHE A 107 17.95 16.65 25.84
N GLU A 108 17.77 16.96 27.12
CA GLU A 108 18.64 17.87 27.89
C GLU A 108 20.10 17.40 27.96
N GLN A 109 20.33 16.08 27.91
CA GLN A 109 21.67 15.48 27.94
C GLN A 109 22.27 15.23 26.55
N ASN A 110 21.74 15.87 25.50
CA ASN A 110 22.17 15.67 24.11
C ASN A 110 22.12 14.19 23.66
N GLY A 111 21.13 13.43 24.14
CA GLY A 111 21.03 12.00 23.88
C GLY A 111 20.96 11.64 22.40
N VAL A 112 20.42 12.53 21.55
CA VAL A 112 20.41 12.36 20.09
C VAL A 112 21.84 12.24 19.53
N GLU A 113 22.79 13.03 20.02
CA GLU A 113 24.19 12.99 19.57
C GLU A 113 24.91 11.70 20.01
N VAL A 114 24.63 11.25 21.24
CA VAL A 114 25.18 9.99 21.76
C VAL A 114 24.69 8.81 20.93
N VAL A 115 23.38 8.74 20.65
CA VAL A 115 22.81 7.67 19.82
C VAL A 115 23.28 7.77 18.36
N LEU A 116 23.44 8.98 17.83
CA LEU A 116 24.00 9.19 16.49
C LEU A 116 25.44 8.66 16.38
N SER A 117 26.27 8.88 17.39
CA SER A 117 27.65 8.38 17.43
C SER A 117 27.71 6.84 17.40
N VAL A 118 26.80 6.19 18.13
CA VAL A 118 26.62 4.72 18.08
C VAL A 118 26.17 4.27 16.69
N LEU A 119 25.19 4.96 16.10
CA LEU A 119 24.65 4.63 14.78
C LEU A 119 25.71 4.74 13.68
N ARG A 120 26.53 5.80 13.68
CA ARG A 120 27.62 5.96 12.71
C ARG A 120 28.63 4.83 12.80
N SER A 121 29.05 4.46 14.01
CA SER A 121 29.95 3.33 14.25
C SER A 121 29.36 2.00 13.80
N ALA A 122 28.05 1.81 13.91
CA ALA A 122 27.36 0.58 13.52
C ALA A 122 27.04 0.51 12.01
N ALA A 123 26.77 1.64 11.36
CA ALA A 123 26.31 1.72 9.97
C ALA A 123 27.46 1.84 8.94
N LEU A 124 28.62 2.38 9.33
CA LEU A 124 29.78 2.57 8.45
C LEU A 124 30.66 1.31 8.29
N LEU A 125 30.33 0.22 8.98
CA LEU A 125 31.04 -1.05 8.85
C LEU A 125 30.78 -1.70 7.48
N SER A 126 31.74 -2.48 6.97
CA SER A 126 31.56 -3.26 5.74
C SER A 126 30.34 -4.18 5.79
N ASN A 127 29.96 -4.63 6.99
CA ASN A 127 28.70 -5.28 7.29
C ASN A 127 28.00 -4.50 8.42
N PRO A 128 26.97 -3.71 8.12
CA PRO A 128 26.25 -2.93 9.12
C PRO A 128 25.70 -3.80 10.25
N ASP A 129 25.88 -3.36 11.50
CA ASP A 129 25.34 -4.04 12.67
C ASP A 129 23.84 -3.73 12.84
N SER A 130 23.00 -4.47 12.10
CA SER A 130 21.55 -4.29 12.14
C SER A 130 20.95 -4.40 13.54
N GLY A 131 21.57 -5.18 14.44
CA GLY A 131 21.12 -5.33 15.82
C GLY A 131 21.28 -4.05 16.64
N VAL A 132 22.46 -3.43 16.58
CA VAL A 132 22.74 -2.15 17.24
C VAL A 132 21.99 -1.00 16.57
N ILE A 133 21.94 -0.98 15.23
CA ILE A 133 21.19 0.03 14.47
C ILE A 133 19.72 0.00 14.87
N ARG A 134 19.10 -1.18 14.87
CA ARG A 134 17.70 -1.36 15.25
C ARG A 134 17.40 -0.80 16.64
N VAL A 135 18.13 -1.23 17.67
CA VAL A 135 17.82 -0.80 19.04
C VAL A 135 18.07 0.70 19.22
N SER A 136 19.07 1.26 18.54
CA SER A 136 19.36 2.70 18.53
C SER A 136 18.22 3.50 17.88
N LEU A 137 17.72 3.04 16.72
CA LEU A 137 16.54 3.63 16.09
C LEU A 137 15.29 3.49 16.96
N GLN A 138 15.11 2.37 17.67
CA GLN A 138 13.99 2.22 18.62
C GLN A 138 14.08 3.19 19.81
N VAL A 139 15.28 3.57 20.28
CA VAL A 139 15.43 4.66 21.26
C VAL A 139 14.89 5.96 20.66
N LEU A 140 15.34 6.33 19.46
CA LEU A 140 14.95 7.58 18.81
C LEU A 140 13.46 7.62 18.44
N ALA A 141 12.88 6.49 18.03
CA ALA A 141 11.45 6.36 17.76
C ALA A 141 10.60 6.60 19.03
N ASN A 142 11.03 6.09 20.19
CA ASN A 142 10.36 6.40 21.45
C ASN A 142 10.51 7.88 21.84
N VAL A 143 11.63 8.50 21.51
CA VAL A 143 11.89 9.93 21.79
C VAL A 143 11.13 10.84 20.81
N SER A 144 10.97 10.45 19.54
CA SER A 144 10.23 11.25 18.55
C SER A 144 8.74 11.39 18.86
N LEU A 145 8.19 10.48 19.67
CA LEU A 145 6.82 10.56 20.18
C LEU A 145 6.62 11.61 21.31
N ALA A 146 7.69 12.18 21.86
CA ALA A 146 7.61 13.05 23.03
C ALA A 146 7.13 14.49 22.72
N GLY A 147 7.28 14.95 21.49
CA GLY A 147 6.86 16.28 21.05
C GLY A 147 7.79 16.93 20.03
N GLU A 148 7.40 18.12 19.55
CA GLU A 148 8.05 18.80 18.43
C GLU A 148 9.54 19.11 18.66
N ASP A 149 9.93 19.53 19.87
CA ASP A 149 11.33 19.84 20.21
C ASP A 149 12.24 18.61 20.02
N HIS A 150 11.77 17.44 20.45
CA HIS A 150 12.49 16.18 20.33
C HIS A 150 12.62 15.77 18.86
N GLN A 151 11.53 15.88 18.11
CA GLN A 151 11.52 15.58 16.69
C GLN A 151 12.43 16.54 15.91
N GLN A 152 12.44 17.82 16.26
CA GLN A 152 13.30 18.83 15.64
C GLN A 152 14.79 18.55 15.93
N ALA A 153 15.14 18.15 17.15
CA ALA A 153 16.51 17.76 17.48
C ALA A 153 16.97 16.52 16.68
N ILE A 154 16.10 15.52 16.52
CA ILE A 154 16.39 14.37 15.66
C ILE A 154 16.58 14.84 14.20
N TRP A 155 15.64 15.62 13.67
CA TRP A 155 15.68 16.08 12.28
C TRP A 155 16.96 16.85 11.95
N LEU A 156 17.32 17.86 12.77
CA LEU A 156 18.50 18.69 12.57
C LEU A 156 19.82 17.92 12.58
N LYS A 157 19.87 16.80 13.31
CA LYS A 157 21.08 15.97 13.43
C LYS A 157 21.18 14.90 12.35
N PHE A 158 20.04 14.42 11.85
CA PHE A 158 19.99 13.27 10.94
C PHE A 158 19.79 13.66 9.48
N PHE A 159 19.02 14.70 9.20
CA PHE A 159 18.69 15.08 7.84
C PHE A 159 19.85 15.85 7.17
N PRO A 160 20.17 15.57 5.89
CA PRO A 160 19.71 14.45 5.07
C PRO A 160 20.59 13.19 5.20
N ASN A 161 21.87 13.39 5.56
CA ASN A 161 22.93 12.40 5.33
C ASN A 161 22.75 11.10 6.13
N GLU A 162 22.46 11.21 7.43
CA GLU A 162 22.37 10.04 8.30
C GLU A 162 21.14 9.21 7.97
N PHE A 163 20.01 9.86 7.70
CA PHE A 163 18.82 9.18 7.19
C PHE A 163 19.09 8.50 5.85
N SER A 164 19.85 9.11 4.95
CA SER A 164 20.19 8.48 3.68
C SER A 164 21.06 7.24 3.84
N VAL A 165 21.96 7.20 4.83
CA VAL A 165 22.77 6.01 5.14
C VAL A 165 21.87 4.90 5.71
N LEU A 166 21.02 5.26 6.68
CA LEU A 166 20.13 4.33 7.36
C LEU A 166 19.07 3.73 6.42
N ALA A 167 18.55 4.51 5.48
CA ALA A 167 17.60 4.07 4.46
C ALA A 167 18.15 2.95 3.55
N ARG A 168 19.48 2.78 3.47
CA ARG A 168 20.15 1.75 2.65
C ARG A 168 20.44 0.46 3.43
N VAL A 169 20.19 0.43 4.74
CA VAL A 169 20.42 -0.77 5.56
C VAL A 169 19.33 -1.80 5.26
N ARG A 170 19.71 -2.89 4.59
CA ARG A 170 18.79 -3.97 4.16
C ARG A 170 18.37 -4.89 5.31
N SER A 171 17.60 -4.33 6.25
CA SER A 171 17.01 -5.08 7.36
C SER A 171 15.57 -4.61 7.62
N GLN A 172 14.63 -5.56 7.58
CA GLN A 172 13.23 -5.32 7.91
C GLN A 172 13.09 -4.67 9.29
N GLU A 173 13.87 -5.16 10.26
CA GLU A 173 13.78 -4.71 11.66
C GLU A 173 14.34 -3.29 11.89
N THR A 174 15.15 -2.75 10.96
CA THR A 174 15.63 -1.36 11.03
C THR A 174 14.71 -0.39 10.31
N ASN A 175 14.00 -0.85 9.28
CA ASN A 175 13.11 -0.01 8.47
C ASN A 175 11.91 0.48 9.26
N ASP A 176 11.27 -0.38 10.05
CA ASP A 176 10.07 0.00 10.82
C ASP A 176 10.32 1.20 11.75
N PRO A 177 11.34 1.19 12.65
CA PRO A 177 11.60 2.35 13.50
C PRO A 177 12.10 3.57 12.71
N LEU A 178 12.81 3.38 11.59
CA LEU A 178 13.19 4.51 10.72
C LEU A 178 11.95 5.18 10.10
N CYS A 179 11.01 4.40 9.58
CA CYS A 179 9.75 4.91 9.03
C CYS A 179 8.92 5.60 10.11
N MET A 180 8.88 5.04 11.33
CA MET A 180 8.21 5.65 12.47
C MET A 180 8.81 7.02 12.82
N ILE A 181 10.15 7.15 12.87
CA ILE A 181 10.82 8.43 13.12
C ILE A 181 10.47 9.45 12.04
N LEU A 182 10.57 9.07 10.76
CA LEU A 182 10.27 9.98 9.65
C LEU A 182 8.80 10.38 9.64
N TYR A 183 7.88 9.44 9.85
CA TYR A 183 6.45 9.69 9.93
C TYR A 183 6.12 10.64 11.09
N THR A 184 6.57 10.32 12.31
CA THR A 184 6.31 11.17 13.49
C THR A 184 6.93 12.55 13.36
N CYS A 185 8.09 12.66 12.69
CA CYS A 185 8.64 13.96 12.37
C CYS A 185 7.78 14.71 11.33
N CYS A 186 7.30 14.05 10.29
CA CYS A 186 6.53 14.70 9.23
C CYS A 186 5.05 14.94 9.61
N ASP A 187 4.54 14.24 10.62
CA ASP A 187 3.15 14.33 11.04
C ASP A 187 2.80 15.79 11.39
N ARG A 188 1.75 16.31 10.74
CA ARG A 188 1.28 17.71 10.87
C ARG A 188 2.32 18.79 10.58
N ARG A 189 3.46 18.46 9.94
CA ARG A 189 4.54 19.40 9.59
C ARG A 189 4.82 19.39 8.09
N PRO A 190 3.99 20.07 7.27
CA PRO A 190 4.12 20.07 5.81
C PRO A 190 5.47 20.60 5.31
N GLY A 191 6.13 21.46 6.09
CA GLY A 191 7.49 21.92 5.79
C GLY A 191 8.53 20.78 5.74
N LEU A 192 8.45 19.84 6.69
CA LEU A 192 9.36 18.68 6.73
C LEU A 192 8.99 17.63 5.67
N VAL A 193 7.70 17.45 5.38
CA VAL A 193 7.25 16.64 4.24
C VAL A 193 7.86 17.17 2.94
N ALA A 194 7.76 18.48 2.71
CA ALA A 194 8.33 19.12 1.54
C ALA A 194 9.86 18.98 1.48
N GLU A 195 10.56 19.06 2.62
CA GLU A 195 12.01 18.85 2.69
C GLU A 195 12.40 17.40 2.36
N LEU A 196 11.65 16.42 2.91
CA LEU A 196 11.85 15.00 2.66
C LEU A 196 11.55 14.61 1.20
N CYS A 197 10.61 15.31 0.57
CA CYS A 197 10.23 15.11 -0.82
C CYS A 197 10.91 16.10 -1.78
N ARG A 198 12.06 16.69 -1.44
CA ARG A 198 12.87 17.54 -2.35
C ARG A 198 14.27 16.97 -2.53
N ASP A 199 15.13 17.66 -3.28
CA ASP A 199 16.44 17.21 -3.76
C ASP A 199 17.26 16.36 -2.76
N MET A 200 17.48 16.86 -1.54
CA MET A 200 18.31 16.17 -0.54
C MET A 200 17.56 15.08 0.22
N GLY A 201 16.23 15.18 0.34
CA GLY A 201 15.41 14.24 1.11
C GLY A 201 14.93 13.04 0.29
N LEU A 202 14.65 13.26 -0.99
CA LEU A 202 14.05 12.26 -1.86
C LEU A 202 14.87 10.96 -2.00
N PRO A 203 16.22 10.99 -2.03
CA PRO A 203 17.04 9.78 -1.98
C PRO A 203 16.80 8.92 -0.72
N ILE A 204 16.36 9.53 0.39
CA ILE A 204 15.99 8.82 1.62
C ILE A 204 14.71 8.01 1.37
N VAL A 205 13.66 8.66 0.85
CA VAL A 205 12.37 8.01 0.55
C VAL A 205 12.55 6.88 -0.45
N VAL A 206 13.26 7.14 -1.54
CA VAL A 206 13.54 6.12 -2.57
C VAL A 206 14.42 5.00 -2.00
N GLY A 207 15.38 5.33 -1.13
CA GLY A 207 16.19 4.34 -0.42
C GLY A 207 15.34 3.40 0.44
N ILE A 208 14.39 3.95 1.21
CA ILE A 208 13.44 3.17 2.01
C ILE A 208 12.57 2.29 1.11
N ILE A 209 12.00 2.83 0.03
CA ILE A 209 11.18 2.05 -0.92
C ILE A 209 11.98 0.85 -1.47
N ARG A 210 13.22 1.07 -1.92
CA ARG A 210 14.11 -0.01 -2.41
C ARG A 210 14.39 -1.06 -1.36
N THR A 211 14.70 -0.61 -0.14
CA THR A 211 15.00 -1.52 0.96
C THR A 211 13.79 -2.35 1.31
N VAL A 212 12.62 -1.73 1.49
CA VAL A 212 11.36 -2.42 1.81
C VAL A 212 10.90 -3.33 0.67
N ALA A 213 11.07 -2.94 -0.59
CA ALA A 213 10.80 -3.82 -1.73
C ALA A 213 11.67 -5.09 -1.73
N SER A 214 12.90 -5.00 -1.19
CA SER A 214 13.84 -6.12 -1.11
C SER A 214 13.66 -7.02 0.11
N VAL A 215 13.32 -6.47 1.29
CA VAL A 215 13.34 -7.22 2.56
C VAL A 215 11.99 -7.24 3.29
N GLY A 216 10.98 -6.52 2.79
CA GLY A 216 9.69 -6.35 3.45
C GLY A 216 9.72 -5.34 4.61
N PHE A 217 8.58 -5.24 5.30
CA PHE A 217 8.34 -4.43 6.50
C PHE A 217 7.52 -5.26 7.50
N GLY A 218 7.66 -4.99 8.80
CA GLY A 218 6.98 -5.75 9.86
C GLY A 218 5.73 -5.06 10.40
N GLU A 219 5.79 -3.74 10.54
CA GLU A 219 4.71 -2.89 11.05
C GLU A 219 4.24 -1.88 9.98
N ASP A 220 3.06 -1.29 10.16
CA ASP A 220 2.45 -0.40 9.16
C ASP A 220 3.10 0.99 9.05
N TRP A 221 4.21 1.26 9.75
CA TRP A 221 4.89 2.57 9.70
C TRP A 221 5.31 2.98 8.29
N PHE A 222 5.69 2.02 7.45
CA PHE A 222 5.99 2.30 6.04
C PHE A 222 4.74 2.75 5.27
N LYS A 223 3.60 2.09 5.48
CA LYS A 223 2.32 2.48 4.89
C LYS A 223 1.86 3.85 5.38
N LEU A 224 2.00 4.13 6.67
CA LEU A 224 1.68 5.43 7.27
C LEU A 224 2.53 6.55 6.67
N LEU A 225 3.84 6.32 6.54
CA LEU A 225 4.74 7.26 5.88
C LEU A 225 4.33 7.50 4.42
N LEU A 226 4.10 6.45 3.64
CA LEU A 226 3.68 6.60 2.24
C LEU A 226 2.31 7.26 2.08
N SER A 227 1.34 6.97 2.96
CA SER A 227 0.05 7.66 2.98
C SER A 227 0.26 9.17 3.11
N ARG A 228 1.10 9.58 4.05
CA ARG A 228 1.40 10.99 4.29
C ARG A 228 2.12 11.64 3.10
N LEU A 229 3.13 10.98 2.53
CA LEU A 229 3.96 11.56 1.46
C LEU A 229 3.26 11.55 0.09
N CYS A 230 2.49 10.51 -0.22
CA CYS A 230 1.99 10.27 -1.58
C CYS A 230 0.50 10.58 -1.77
N LEU A 231 -0.33 10.43 -0.74
CA LEU A 231 -1.78 10.55 -0.88
C LEU A 231 -2.33 11.87 -0.36
N GLU A 232 -1.81 12.34 0.77
CA GLU A 232 -2.27 13.56 1.43
C GLU A 232 -1.63 14.84 0.88
N ASP A 233 -0.45 14.73 0.26
CA ASP A 233 0.34 15.85 -0.27
C ASP A 233 0.71 15.64 -1.76
N ILE A 234 1.21 16.69 -2.42
CA ILE A 234 1.46 16.73 -3.88
C ILE A 234 2.72 15.99 -4.36
N HIS A 235 3.34 15.14 -3.53
CA HIS A 235 4.69 14.64 -3.78
C HIS A 235 4.77 13.31 -4.52
N PHE A 236 3.66 12.59 -4.69
CA PHE A 236 3.64 11.30 -5.40
C PHE A 236 4.29 11.33 -6.79
N PRO A 237 4.05 12.32 -7.68
CA PRO A 237 4.68 12.33 -9.00
C PRO A 237 6.21 12.34 -8.94
N LEU A 238 6.77 13.04 -7.94
CA LEU A 238 8.20 13.13 -7.75
C LEU A 238 8.78 11.84 -7.14
N VAL A 239 8.10 11.25 -6.15
CA VAL A 239 8.48 9.95 -5.56
C VAL A 239 8.43 8.84 -6.61
N PHE A 240 7.39 8.83 -7.44
CA PHE A 240 7.22 7.84 -8.50
C PHE A 240 8.29 7.97 -9.60
N SER A 241 8.57 9.19 -10.08
CA SER A 241 9.56 9.43 -11.15
C SER A 241 11.00 9.16 -10.68
N LYS A 242 11.39 9.58 -9.47
CA LYS A 242 12.76 9.42 -8.97
C LYS A 242 13.06 8.03 -8.42
N SER A 243 12.03 7.23 -8.16
CA SER A 243 12.21 5.78 -7.98
C SER A 243 12.98 5.14 -9.17
N CYS A 244 13.00 5.78 -10.35
CA CYS A 244 13.79 5.39 -11.53
C CYS A 244 15.32 5.63 -11.43
N GLU A 245 15.79 6.64 -10.68
CA GLU A 245 17.18 7.14 -10.81
C GLU A 245 18.18 6.42 -9.88
N GLY A 246 18.09 5.10 -9.80
CA GLY A 246 18.86 4.29 -8.84
C GLY A 246 20.13 3.63 -9.35
N SER A 247 20.37 3.64 -10.66
CA SER A 247 21.41 2.83 -11.28
C SER A 247 22.06 3.53 -12.48
N SER A 248 22.55 4.75 -12.33
CA SER A 248 23.49 5.29 -13.31
C SER A 248 24.92 4.92 -12.91
N SER A 249 25.40 3.79 -13.43
CA SER A 249 26.75 3.83 -14.01
C SER A 249 26.67 4.84 -15.14
N GLU A 250 27.48 5.90 -15.05
CA GLU A 250 27.75 6.80 -16.15
C GLU A 250 28.22 5.96 -17.35
N ASN A 251 27.37 5.84 -18.38
CA ASN A 251 27.69 5.59 -19.79
C ASN A 251 26.54 4.84 -20.48
N SER A 252 25.60 5.57 -21.07
CA SER A 252 25.15 5.26 -22.43
C SER A 252 24.48 6.48 -23.03
N GLY A 253 25.01 6.94 -24.16
CA GLY A 253 24.48 8.07 -24.89
C GLY A 253 23.06 7.84 -25.44
N ASN A 254 22.47 8.96 -25.83
CA ASN A 254 21.23 9.12 -26.58
C ASN A 254 20.76 7.86 -27.30
N THR A 255 19.68 7.26 -26.78
CA THR A 255 18.70 6.55 -27.61
C THR A 255 17.32 7.01 -27.17
N ASP A 256 16.57 7.54 -28.12
CA ASP A 256 15.27 8.21 -28.00
C ASP A 256 14.11 7.23 -27.66
N SER A 257 14.39 6.21 -26.84
CA SER A 257 13.47 5.10 -26.53
C SER A 257 13.50 4.66 -25.05
N GLY A 258 14.16 5.41 -24.18
CA GLY A 258 14.32 5.09 -22.75
C GLY A 258 13.17 5.52 -21.84
N ASP A 259 12.28 6.41 -22.31
CA ASP A 259 11.31 7.12 -21.48
C ASP A 259 10.11 6.27 -21.02
N ASP A 260 9.89 5.09 -21.62
CA ASP A 260 8.67 4.31 -21.40
C ASP A 260 8.85 3.11 -20.45
N LEU A 261 10.08 2.73 -20.09
CA LEU A 261 10.33 1.57 -19.23
C LEU A 261 10.07 1.88 -17.75
N PHE A 262 9.39 0.95 -17.06
CA PHE A 262 9.10 1.03 -15.62
C PHE A 262 10.05 0.13 -14.82
N LEU A 263 10.36 0.53 -13.58
CA LEU A 263 11.15 -0.27 -12.64
C LEU A 263 10.28 -1.06 -11.65
N SER A 264 10.82 -2.14 -11.09
CA SER A 264 10.11 -2.99 -10.12
C SER A 264 9.73 -2.22 -8.86
N GLU A 265 10.52 -1.22 -8.46
CA GLU A 265 10.20 -0.33 -7.34
C GLU A 265 8.95 0.52 -7.59
N GLN A 266 8.69 0.90 -8.84
CA GLN A 266 7.49 1.66 -9.20
C GLN A 266 6.24 0.79 -9.14
N ALA A 267 6.33 -0.44 -9.63
CA ALA A 267 5.26 -1.44 -9.48
C ALA A 267 4.99 -1.73 -7.99
N PHE A 268 6.06 -1.89 -7.19
CA PHE A 268 5.97 -2.09 -5.75
C PHE A 268 5.30 -0.89 -5.05
N LEU A 269 5.71 0.34 -5.39
CA LEU A 269 5.11 1.55 -4.83
C LEU A 269 3.61 1.61 -5.14
N LEU A 270 3.21 1.41 -6.39
CA LEU A 270 1.78 1.42 -6.77
C LEU A 270 0.99 0.31 -6.06
N ARG A 271 1.58 -0.88 -5.88
CA ARG A 271 0.97 -1.96 -5.10
C ARG A 271 0.65 -1.48 -3.68
N ILE A 272 1.64 -0.96 -2.96
CA ILE A 272 1.45 -0.51 -1.57
C ILE A 272 0.46 0.64 -1.50
N ILE A 273 0.51 1.58 -2.44
CA ILE A 273 -0.47 2.68 -2.53
C ILE A 273 -1.90 2.16 -2.77
N SER A 274 -2.06 1.14 -3.63
CA SER A 274 -3.36 0.50 -3.85
C SER A 274 -3.88 -0.21 -2.60
N GLU A 275 -2.99 -0.87 -1.84
CA GLU A 275 -3.34 -1.50 -0.56
C GLU A 275 -3.81 -0.44 0.47
N ILE A 276 -3.07 0.68 0.60
CA ILE A 276 -3.43 1.78 1.51
C ILE A 276 -4.79 2.38 1.16
N LEU A 277 -5.03 2.68 -0.12
CA LEU A 277 -6.31 3.24 -0.57
C LEU A 277 -7.46 2.28 -0.35
N ASN A 278 -7.25 0.98 -0.54
CA ASN A 278 -8.27 -0.02 -0.30
C ASN A 278 -8.61 -0.18 1.19
N GLU A 279 -7.59 -0.16 2.06
CA GLU A 279 -7.74 -0.29 3.51
C GLU A 279 -8.37 0.95 4.16
N ARG A 280 -8.16 2.14 3.60
CA ARG A 280 -8.50 3.45 4.21
C ARG A 280 -9.30 4.37 3.28
N ILE A 281 -10.13 3.78 2.41
CA ILE A 281 -10.84 4.50 1.34
C ILE A 281 -11.71 5.67 1.85
N GLU A 282 -12.26 5.56 3.06
CA GLU A 282 -13.13 6.56 3.68
C GLU A 282 -12.34 7.67 4.40
N GLU A 283 -11.08 7.44 4.76
CA GLU A 283 -10.29 8.36 5.61
C GLU A 283 -9.38 9.30 4.80
N ILE A 284 -8.87 8.83 3.66
CA ILE A 284 -7.84 9.53 2.89
C ILE A 284 -8.49 10.44 1.87
N GLN A 285 -8.22 11.75 1.84
CA GLN A 285 -8.62 12.61 0.71
C GLN A 285 -7.55 12.59 -0.38
N VAL A 286 -7.94 12.18 -1.60
CA VAL A 286 -7.03 12.09 -2.74
C VAL A 286 -7.01 13.42 -3.50
N SER A 287 -5.81 13.94 -3.80
CA SER A 287 -5.64 15.15 -4.63
C SER A 287 -5.88 14.88 -6.12
N SER A 288 -6.31 15.91 -6.85
CA SER A 288 -6.46 15.84 -8.31
C SER A 288 -5.11 15.57 -9.00
N GLU A 289 -4.02 16.14 -8.48
CA GLU A 289 -2.66 15.93 -8.99
C GLU A 289 -2.23 14.46 -8.88
N PHE A 290 -2.52 13.81 -7.74
CA PHE A 290 -2.27 12.37 -7.58
C PHE A 290 -3.08 11.56 -8.59
N ALA A 291 -4.39 11.82 -8.69
CA ALA A 291 -5.28 11.08 -9.58
C ALA A 291 -4.85 11.21 -11.06
N LEU A 292 -4.54 12.43 -11.50
CA LEU A 292 -4.06 12.70 -12.86
C LEU A 292 -2.70 12.07 -13.13
N CYS A 293 -1.81 12.04 -12.13
CA CYS A 293 -0.53 11.34 -12.24
C CYS A 293 -0.73 9.83 -12.45
N VAL A 294 -1.60 9.19 -11.65
CA VAL A 294 -1.93 7.77 -11.80
C VAL A 294 -2.58 7.49 -13.16
N LEU A 295 -3.47 8.36 -13.63
CA LEU A 295 -4.03 8.25 -14.98
C LEU A 295 -2.93 8.32 -16.03
N GLY A 296 -2.00 9.27 -15.93
CA GLY A 296 -0.85 9.37 -16.83
C GLY A 296 0.01 8.11 -16.85
N ILE A 297 0.29 7.53 -15.67
CA ILE A 297 1.01 6.27 -15.52
C ILE A 297 0.25 5.12 -16.21
N PHE A 298 -1.06 5.03 -15.98
CA PHE A 298 -1.91 4.04 -16.65
C PHE A 298 -1.83 4.19 -18.18
N LYS A 299 -2.02 5.40 -18.72
CA LYS A 299 -1.92 5.67 -20.17
C LYS A 299 -0.56 5.27 -20.75
N ARG A 300 0.54 5.55 -20.05
CA ARG A 300 1.89 5.16 -20.49
C ARG A 300 2.07 3.64 -20.45
N SER A 301 1.64 3.00 -19.37
CA SER A 301 1.76 1.54 -19.20
C SER A 301 0.99 0.75 -20.26
N VAL A 302 -0.19 1.22 -20.67
CA VAL A 302 -0.99 0.62 -21.77
C VAL A 302 -0.23 0.61 -23.10
N ARG A 303 0.63 1.60 -23.37
CA ARG A 303 1.44 1.65 -24.61
C ARG A 303 2.58 0.64 -24.61
N VAL A 304 3.03 0.21 -23.44
CA VAL A 304 4.23 -0.62 -23.24
C VAL A 304 3.88 -2.09 -23.03
N VAL A 305 2.70 -2.38 -22.48
CA VAL A 305 2.27 -3.77 -22.23
C VAL A 305 2.00 -4.51 -23.54
N ASP A 306 2.52 -5.73 -23.63
CA ASP A 306 2.18 -6.67 -24.70
C ASP A 306 0.79 -7.27 -24.46
N PHE A 307 -0.13 -7.02 -25.40
CA PHE A 307 -1.47 -7.60 -25.42
C PHE A 307 -1.59 -8.80 -26.36
N ALA A 308 -0.49 -9.28 -26.97
CA ALA A 308 -0.51 -10.47 -27.81
C ALA A 308 -0.44 -11.77 -27.00
N SER A 309 0.04 -11.71 -25.75
CA SER A 309 0.17 -12.85 -24.85
C SER A 309 -0.89 -12.81 -23.73
N ARG A 310 -1.46 -13.98 -23.41
CA ARG A 310 -2.44 -14.11 -22.31
C ARG A 310 -1.69 -14.17 -20.97
N GLY A 311 -2.08 -13.31 -20.05
CA GLY A 311 -1.62 -13.35 -18.67
C GLY A 311 -2.07 -14.60 -17.93
N MET A 312 -1.16 -15.25 -17.21
CA MET A 312 -1.43 -16.52 -16.52
C MET A 312 -1.72 -16.37 -15.02
N SER A 313 -1.44 -15.21 -14.44
CA SER A 313 -1.57 -14.90 -13.02
C SER A 313 -2.41 -13.64 -12.79
N SER A 314 -2.95 -13.50 -11.59
CA SER A 314 -3.44 -12.22 -11.08
C SER A 314 -2.26 -11.33 -10.66
N LEU A 315 -2.52 -10.07 -10.35
CA LEU A 315 -1.51 -9.17 -9.78
C LEU A 315 -1.03 -9.69 -8.40
N PRO A 316 0.27 -9.58 -8.08
CA PRO A 316 1.38 -9.22 -8.98
C PRO A 316 1.71 -10.37 -9.95
N THR A 317 1.98 -10.01 -11.20
CA THR A 317 2.25 -10.94 -12.31
C THR A 317 3.72 -11.32 -12.46
N GLY A 318 4.63 -10.50 -11.91
CA GLY A 318 6.07 -10.63 -12.12
C GLY A 318 6.58 -9.90 -13.37
N CYS A 319 5.69 -9.28 -14.15
CA CYS A 319 6.05 -8.37 -15.23
C CYS A 319 5.79 -6.93 -14.79
N THR A 320 6.85 -6.14 -14.67
CA THR A 320 6.78 -4.77 -14.13
C THR A 320 5.77 -3.88 -14.84
N SER A 321 5.74 -3.88 -16.18
CA SER A 321 4.82 -3.01 -16.94
C SER A 321 3.36 -3.40 -16.74
N ILE A 322 3.07 -4.71 -16.66
CA ILE A 322 1.73 -5.24 -16.39
C ILE A 322 1.31 -4.89 -14.97
N ASP A 323 2.22 -5.02 -14.00
CA ASP A 323 1.95 -4.70 -12.59
C ASP A 323 1.70 -3.20 -12.40
N VAL A 324 2.51 -2.34 -13.02
CA VAL A 324 2.27 -0.88 -13.03
C VAL A 324 0.89 -0.56 -13.61
N MET A 325 0.53 -1.14 -14.76
CA MET A 325 -0.77 -0.92 -15.38
C MET A 325 -1.91 -1.38 -14.47
N GLY A 326 -1.80 -2.60 -13.94
CA GLY A 326 -2.83 -3.22 -13.12
C GLY A 326 -3.06 -2.47 -11.80
N TYR A 327 -1.99 -2.15 -11.06
CA TYR A 327 -2.14 -1.38 -9.82
C TYR A 327 -2.61 0.06 -10.08
N SER A 328 -2.20 0.69 -11.19
CA SER A 328 -2.75 2.00 -11.57
C SER A 328 -4.27 1.92 -11.83
N LEU A 329 -4.73 0.86 -12.49
CA LEU A 329 -6.15 0.63 -12.74
C LEU A 329 -6.93 0.37 -11.44
N ILE A 330 -6.37 -0.39 -10.50
CA ILE A 330 -6.96 -0.61 -9.17
C ILE A 330 -7.06 0.71 -8.39
N ILE A 331 -6.02 1.54 -8.41
CA ILE A 331 -6.06 2.86 -7.76
C ILE A 331 -7.15 3.74 -8.39
N LEU A 332 -7.25 3.77 -9.73
CA LEU A 332 -8.30 4.51 -10.43
C LEU A 332 -9.71 3.99 -10.06
N ARG A 333 -9.89 2.67 -9.93
CA ARG A 333 -11.14 2.06 -9.46
C ARG A 333 -11.56 2.62 -8.10
N ASP A 334 -10.62 2.65 -7.16
CA ASP A 334 -10.87 3.06 -5.78
C ASP A 334 -11.11 4.58 -5.69
N ILE A 335 -10.41 5.40 -6.50
CA ILE A 335 -10.71 6.83 -6.64
C ILE A 335 -12.13 7.04 -7.18
N CYS A 336 -12.50 6.31 -8.24
CA CYS A 336 -13.81 6.47 -8.90
C CYS A 336 -14.96 5.93 -8.05
N ALA A 337 -14.70 5.05 -7.08
CA ALA A 337 -15.71 4.53 -6.14
C ALA A 337 -16.21 5.59 -5.16
N ARG A 338 -15.50 6.72 -5.03
CA ARG A 338 -15.83 7.78 -4.09
C ARG A 338 -17.00 8.60 -4.62
N GLU A 339 -18.02 8.79 -3.78
CA GLU A 339 -19.05 9.78 -4.07
C GLU A 339 -18.39 11.16 -4.04
N GLY A 340 -18.58 11.95 -5.10
CA GLY A 340 -18.28 13.38 -5.04
C GLY A 340 -19.03 13.97 -3.86
N VAL A 341 -18.40 14.85 -3.08
CA VAL A 341 -19.04 15.56 -1.95
C VAL A 341 -20.05 16.55 -2.52
N GLY A 342 -21.16 16.02 -3.03
CA GLY A 342 -22.14 16.73 -3.83
C GLY A 342 -23.13 17.56 -3.03
N ASP A 343 -22.95 17.73 -1.71
CA ASP A 343 -23.97 18.42 -0.90
C ASP A 343 -23.47 19.37 0.19
N LEU A 344 -22.17 19.66 0.30
CA LEU A 344 -21.70 20.67 1.26
C LEU A 344 -20.55 21.50 0.66
N LYS A 345 -20.92 22.68 0.15
CA LYS A 345 -20.10 23.89 0.01
C LYS A 345 -18.58 23.66 -0.09
N ASN A 346 -18.05 23.57 -1.31
CA ASN A 346 -16.78 24.20 -1.69
C ASN A 346 -16.55 24.05 -3.19
N ASP A 347 -15.98 25.07 -3.82
CA ASP A 347 -15.62 25.18 -5.25
C ASP A 347 -14.53 24.17 -5.72
N SER A 348 -14.35 23.02 -5.07
CA SER A 348 -13.40 22.00 -5.52
C SER A 348 -14.03 21.13 -6.60
N LEU A 349 -13.43 21.08 -7.80
CA LEU A 349 -13.80 20.12 -8.84
C LEU A 349 -13.75 18.69 -8.29
N ASP A 350 -14.75 17.87 -8.64
CA ASP A 350 -14.74 16.43 -8.36
C ASP A 350 -13.49 15.81 -9.02
N VAL A 351 -12.68 15.11 -8.22
CA VAL A 351 -11.48 14.41 -8.70
C VAL A 351 -11.84 13.41 -9.81
N VAL A 352 -13.02 12.81 -9.73
CA VAL A 352 -13.52 11.91 -10.77
C VAL A 352 -13.83 12.69 -12.04
N ASP A 353 -14.49 13.86 -11.98
CA ASP A 353 -14.73 14.72 -13.15
C ASP A 353 -13.42 15.18 -13.80
N MET A 354 -12.37 15.43 -13.01
CA MET A 354 -11.03 15.70 -13.54
C MET A 354 -10.47 14.51 -14.33
N LEU A 355 -10.60 13.28 -13.83
CA LEU A 355 -10.19 12.08 -14.57
C LEU A 355 -10.99 11.90 -15.86
N LEU A 356 -12.29 12.16 -15.81
CA LEU A 356 -13.21 12.05 -16.95
C LEU A 356 -12.88 13.05 -18.05
N SER A 357 -12.61 14.31 -17.70
CA SER A 357 -12.14 15.33 -18.65
C SER A 357 -10.80 14.98 -19.32
N HIS A 358 -10.05 14.03 -18.76
CA HIS A 358 -8.80 13.51 -19.31
C HIS A 358 -8.98 12.12 -19.96
N GLU A 359 -10.16 11.85 -20.55
CA GLU A 359 -10.44 10.70 -21.42
C GLU A 359 -10.35 9.33 -20.73
N LEU A 360 -10.59 9.25 -19.42
CA LEU A 360 -10.55 7.96 -18.69
C LEU A 360 -11.53 6.94 -19.31
N ILE A 361 -12.79 7.33 -19.52
CA ILE A 361 -13.83 6.45 -20.10
C ILE A 361 -13.46 6.02 -21.52
N ASP A 362 -12.96 6.95 -22.32
CA ASP A 362 -12.55 6.69 -23.70
C ASP A 362 -11.50 5.60 -23.81
N ILE A 363 -10.48 5.68 -22.97
CA ILE A 363 -9.38 4.72 -22.96
C ILE A 363 -9.88 3.35 -22.50
N LEU A 364 -10.69 3.30 -21.44
CA LEU A 364 -11.22 2.03 -20.92
C LEU A 364 -12.16 1.35 -21.93
N LEU A 365 -13.05 2.11 -22.58
CA LEU A 365 -13.93 1.56 -23.62
C LEU A 365 -13.14 1.12 -24.84
N SER A 366 -12.13 1.88 -25.27
CA SER A 366 -11.26 1.48 -26.39
C SER A 366 -10.51 0.18 -26.09
N LEU A 367 -9.92 0.05 -24.90
CA LEU A 367 -9.22 -1.16 -24.51
C LEU A 367 -10.17 -2.36 -24.45
N LEU A 368 -11.35 -2.18 -23.86
CA LEU A 368 -12.35 -3.23 -23.77
C LEU A 368 -12.86 -3.70 -25.13
N ARG A 369 -13.00 -2.80 -26.12
CA ARG A 369 -13.36 -3.15 -27.51
C ARG A 369 -12.27 -3.94 -28.21
N ASP A 370 -11.01 -3.59 -27.98
CA ASP A 370 -9.88 -4.27 -28.62
C ASP A 370 -9.63 -5.67 -28.05
N LEU A 371 -10.06 -5.93 -26.82
CA LEU A 371 -9.93 -7.23 -26.18
C LEU A 371 -10.81 -8.29 -26.83
N ASP A 372 -10.32 -9.53 -26.80
CA ASP A 372 -11.09 -10.71 -27.14
C ASP A 372 -12.38 -10.80 -26.31
N PRO A 373 -13.54 -11.21 -26.84
CA PRO A 373 -14.75 -11.35 -26.02
C PRO A 373 -14.56 -12.38 -24.88
N PRO A 374 -15.34 -12.30 -23.79
CA PRO A 374 -15.33 -13.32 -22.73
C PRO A 374 -15.52 -14.73 -23.29
N ALA A 375 -14.99 -15.74 -22.59
CA ALA A 375 -14.89 -17.09 -23.16
C ALA A 375 -16.23 -17.68 -23.63
N ILE A 376 -17.31 -17.42 -22.88
CA ILE A 376 -18.67 -17.87 -23.22
C ILE A 376 -19.18 -17.15 -24.48
N ILE A 377 -19.04 -15.82 -24.54
CA ILE A 377 -19.46 -15.01 -25.71
C ILE A 377 -18.72 -15.48 -26.97
N ARG A 378 -17.41 -15.71 -26.85
CA ARG A 378 -16.56 -16.17 -27.95
C ARG A 378 -17.00 -17.52 -28.52
N LYS A 379 -17.46 -18.45 -27.68
CA LYS A 379 -17.97 -19.76 -28.13
C LYS A 379 -19.24 -19.59 -28.96
N VAL A 380 -20.18 -18.80 -28.46
CA VAL A 380 -21.45 -18.53 -29.16
C VAL A 380 -21.25 -17.81 -30.49
N LEU A 381 -20.35 -16.82 -30.53
CA LEU A 381 -20.02 -16.14 -31.79
C LEU A 381 -19.43 -17.09 -32.85
N LYS A 382 -18.68 -18.13 -32.43
CA LYS A 382 -18.14 -19.15 -33.34
C LYS A 382 -19.20 -20.16 -33.81
N GLU A 383 -20.23 -20.40 -33.01
CA GLU A 383 -21.31 -21.34 -33.33
C GLU A 383 -22.37 -20.72 -34.25
N GLY A 384 -22.56 -19.40 -34.20
CA GLY A 384 -23.51 -18.67 -35.04
C GLY A 384 -23.03 -18.37 -36.47
N ASP A 385 -21.74 -18.53 -36.76
CA ASP A 385 -21.10 -17.94 -37.94
C ASP A 385 -20.42 -19.01 -38.83
N ASN A 386 -21.18 -19.56 -39.79
CA ASN A 386 -20.66 -20.47 -40.83
C ASN A 386 -19.89 -19.74 -41.96
N GLN A 387 -19.71 -18.41 -41.85
CA GLN A 387 -18.89 -17.63 -42.76
C GLN A 387 -17.88 -16.88 -41.93
N GLY A 388 -16.64 -17.37 -41.90
CA GLY A 388 -15.57 -16.86 -41.04
C GLY A 388 -15.46 -15.34 -41.08
N LEU A 389 -16.03 -14.67 -40.08
CA LEU A 389 -15.59 -13.35 -39.69
C LEU A 389 -14.09 -13.47 -39.39
N ASN A 390 -13.29 -12.71 -40.13
CA ASN A 390 -11.92 -12.42 -39.76
C ASN A 390 -11.96 -11.80 -38.36
N LEU A 391 -11.85 -12.63 -37.32
CA LEU A 391 -11.46 -12.24 -35.97
C LEU A 391 -10.06 -11.66 -36.12
N SER A 392 -9.99 -10.38 -36.51
CA SER A 392 -8.79 -9.57 -36.45
C SER A 392 -8.12 -9.84 -35.11
N ALA A 393 -6.81 -10.07 -35.09
CA ALA A 393 -6.04 -10.45 -33.91
C ALA A 393 -6.45 -9.62 -32.68
N SER A 394 -7.38 -10.14 -31.88
CA SER A 394 -7.92 -9.43 -30.72
C SER A 394 -6.86 -9.41 -29.63
N LYS A 395 -6.77 -8.29 -28.92
CA LYS A 395 -5.89 -8.17 -27.75
C LYS A 395 -6.33 -9.19 -26.68
N LEU A 396 -5.38 -9.76 -25.97
CA LEU A 396 -5.61 -10.69 -24.87
C LEU A 396 -5.48 -9.96 -23.53
N CYS A 397 -6.14 -10.49 -22.51
CA CYS A 397 -5.99 -9.95 -21.16
C CYS A 397 -4.55 -10.18 -20.66
N PRO A 398 -3.82 -9.11 -20.25
CA PRO A 398 -2.42 -9.19 -19.82
C PRO A 398 -2.27 -9.80 -18.41
N TYR A 399 -3.35 -9.86 -17.62
CA TYR A 399 -3.40 -10.56 -16.34
C TYR A 399 -4.82 -11.05 -16.02
N LYS A 400 -4.94 -12.02 -15.11
CA LYS A 400 -6.23 -12.54 -14.64
C LYS A 400 -6.95 -11.51 -13.77
N GLY A 401 -8.14 -11.09 -14.20
CA GLY A 401 -8.94 -10.04 -13.58
C GLY A 401 -8.90 -8.69 -14.32
N PHE A 402 -8.05 -8.53 -15.35
CA PHE A 402 -7.90 -7.25 -16.05
C PHE A 402 -9.23 -6.71 -16.60
N ARG A 403 -10.03 -7.57 -17.22
CA ARG A 403 -11.33 -7.18 -17.76
C ARG A 403 -12.26 -6.72 -16.63
N ARG A 404 -12.37 -7.51 -15.55
CA ARG A 404 -13.17 -7.14 -14.38
C ARG A 404 -12.76 -5.77 -13.85
N ASP A 405 -11.47 -5.52 -13.70
CA ASP A 405 -10.96 -4.27 -13.13
C ASP A 405 -11.37 -3.06 -14.00
N MET A 406 -11.27 -3.17 -15.32
CA MET A 406 -11.75 -2.11 -16.24
C MET A 406 -13.26 -1.87 -16.10
N ILE A 407 -14.05 -2.93 -16.02
CA ILE A 407 -15.51 -2.83 -15.84
C ILE A 407 -15.84 -2.16 -14.52
N ALA A 408 -15.12 -2.49 -13.44
CA ALA A 408 -15.30 -1.86 -12.15
C ALA A 408 -15.06 -0.34 -12.21
N VAL A 409 -14.02 0.12 -12.90
CA VAL A 409 -13.78 1.57 -13.08
C VAL A 409 -14.91 2.23 -13.86
N ILE A 410 -15.34 1.63 -14.98
CA ILE A 410 -16.44 2.17 -15.80
C ILE A 410 -17.73 2.28 -14.98
N GLY A 411 -18.09 1.23 -14.25
CA GLY A 411 -19.29 1.19 -13.42
C GLY A 411 -19.27 2.21 -12.30
N ASN A 412 -18.12 2.40 -11.65
CA ASN A 412 -17.96 3.41 -10.59
C ASN A 412 -18.09 4.84 -11.14
N CYS A 413 -17.46 5.13 -12.29
CA CYS A 413 -17.60 6.43 -12.96
C CYS A 413 -19.05 6.75 -13.35
N ALA A 414 -19.83 5.75 -13.78
CA ALA A 414 -21.21 5.94 -14.22
C ALA A 414 -22.20 6.20 -13.06
N TYR A 415 -21.82 5.88 -11.82
CA TYR A 415 -22.73 5.98 -10.68
C TYR A 415 -23.15 7.44 -10.44
N ARG A 416 -24.46 7.72 -10.59
CA ARG A 416 -25.09 9.03 -10.38
C ARG A 416 -24.48 10.20 -11.19
N ARG A 417 -23.75 9.91 -12.27
CA ARG A 417 -23.15 10.93 -13.15
C ARG A 417 -23.77 10.87 -14.55
N LYS A 418 -24.84 11.65 -14.76
CA LYS A 418 -25.62 11.63 -16.03
C LYS A 418 -24.77 11.86 -17.28
N HIS A 419 -23.82 12.80 -17.23
CA HIS A 419 -22.97 13.09 -18.38
C HIS A 419 -22.08 11.88 -18.79
N VAL A 420 -21.59 11.11 -17.82
CA VAL A 420 -20.84 9.85 -18.05
C VAL A 420 -21.76 8.78 -18.61
N GLN A 421 -22.97 8.65 -18.04
CA GLN A 421 -23.97 7.70 -18.52
C GLN A 421 -24.33 7.97 -20.00
N ASP A 422 -24.49 9.24 -20.38
CA ASP A 422 -24.72 9.68 -21.76
C ASP A 422 -23.50 9.40 -22.66
N GLU A 423 -22.29 9.72 -22.20
CA GLU A 423 -21.03 9.48 -22.94
C GLU A 423 -20.86 7.99 -23.28
N ILE A 424 -21.05 7.11 -22.28
CA ILE A 424 -20.95 5.66 -22.47
C ILE A 424 -22.00 5.18 -23.48
N ARG A 425 -23.25 5.66 -23.40
CA ARG A 425 -24.30 5.32 -24.39
C ARG A 425 -23.91 5.75 -25.80
N GLN A 426 -23.47 7.01 -25.98
CA GLN A 426 -23.11 7.57 -27.28
C GLN A 426 -21.95 6.83 -27.96
N LYS A 427 -21.08 6.21 -27.16
CA LYS A 427 -19.94 5.41 -27.64
C LYS A 427 -20.26 3.91 -27.77
N ASN A 428 -21.55 3.55 -27.85
CA ASN A 428 -22.07 2.18 -27.88
C ASN A 428 -21.59 1.30 -26.72
N GLY A 429 -21.26 1.91 -25.57
CA GLY A 429 -20.72 1.23 -24.41
C GLY A 429 -21.75 0.34 -23.69
N ILE A 430 -23.05 0.62 -23.80
CA ILE A 430 -24.11 -0.23 -23.23
C ILE A 430 -23.99 -1.67 -23.75
N LEU A 431 -23.89 -1.85 -25.08
CA LEU A 431 -23.74 -3.16 -25.71
C LEU A 431 -22.44 -3.86 -25.29
N LEU A 432 -21.36 -3.08 -25.20
CA LEU A 432 -20.06 -3.60 -24.79
C LEU A 432 -20.08 -4.11 -23.35
N LEU A 433 -20.75 -3.39 -22.43
CA LEU A 433 -20.89 -3.79 -21.02
C LEU A 433 -21.84 -4.99 -20.84
N LEU A 434 -22.89 -5.09 -21.65
CA LEU A 434 -23.80 -6.25 -21.64
C LEU A 434 -23.05 -7.55 -21.90
N GLN A 435 -22.09 -7.56 -22.83
CA GLN A 435 -21.24 -8.73 -23.12
C GLN A 435 -20.38 -9.19 -21.93
N GLN A 436 -20.22 -8.35 -20.91
CA GLN A 436 -19.43 -8.64 -19.72
C GLN A 436 -20.28 -9.18 -18.57
N CYS A 437 -21.61 -9.30 -18.73
CA CYS A 437 -22.52 -9.84 -17.72
C CYS A 437 -22.54 -11.39 -17.73
N VAL A 438 -21.36 -12.00 -17.83
CA VAL A 438 -21.17 -13.46 -17.93
C VAL A 438 -20.06 -13.92 -16.99
N THR A 439 -20.09 -15.20 -16.62
CA THR A 439 -18.99 -15.80 -15.85
C THR A 439 -17.75 -15.97 -16.74
N ASP A 440 -16.57 -15.81 -16.15
CA ASP A 440 -15.29 -15.95 -16.85
C ASP A 440 -14.20 -16.38 -15.85
N ASP A 441 -13.58 -17.53 -16.09
CA ASP A 441 -12.60 -18.13 -15.17
C ASP A 441 -11.33 -17.28 -14.99
N ASP A 442 -10.94 -16.55 -16.03
CA ASP A 442 -9.78 -15.64 -15.98
C ASP A 442 -10.16 -14.31 -15.31
N ASN A 443 -11.45 -14.04 -15.11
CA ASN A 443 -11.95 -12.80 -14.50
C ASN A 443 -13.01 -13.09 -13.43
N PRO A 444 -12.60 -13.60 -12.24
CA PRO A 444 -13.53 -13.85 -11.13
C PRO A 444 -14.33 -12.60 -10.78
N TYR A 445 -15.64 -12.73 -10.60
CA TYR A 445 -16.61 -11.64 -10.37
C TYR A 445 -16.90 -10.72 -11.56
N LEU A 446 -16.50 -11.09 -12.78
CA LEU A 446 -16.81 -10.29 -13.98
C LEU A 446 -18.32 -10.06 -14.15
N ARG A 447 -19.13 -11.11 -13.99
CA ARG A 447 -20.59 -11.04 -14.09
C ARG A 447 -21.17 -10.00 -13.14
N GLU A 448 -20.79 -10.07 -11.87
CA GLU A 448 -21.28 -9.21 -10.81
C GLU A 448 -20.91 -7.75 -11.08
N TRP A 449 -19.65 -7.48 -11.47
CA TRP A 449 -19.22 -6.15 -11.88
C TRP A 449 -19.89 -5.65 -13.17
N GLY A 450 -20.16 -6.54 -14.13
CA GLY A 450 -20.92 -6.23 -15.34
C GLY A 450 -22.35 -5.78 -15.02
N ILE A 451 -23.06 -6.55 -14.20
CA ILE A 451 -24.42 -6.22 -13.74
C ILE A 451 -24.43 -4.92 -12.94
N TRP A 452 -23.47 -4.75 -12.02
CA TRP A 452 -23.33 -3.53 -11.24
C TRP A 452 -23.10 -2.30 -12.11
N SER A 453 -22.20 -2.40 -13.09
CA SER A 453 -21.90 -1.31 -14.02
C SER A 453 -23.12 -0.96 -14.88
N LEU A 454 -23.86 -1.97 -15.34
CA LEU A 454 -25.09 -1.75 -16.11
C LEU A 454 -26.17 -1.10 -15.24
N ARG A 455 -26.35 -1.54 -14.00
CA ARG A 455 -27.25 -0.88 -13.06
C ARG A 455 -26.90 0.60 -12.92
N ASN A 456 -25.63 0.91 -12.66
CA ASN A 456 -25.18 2.29 -12.50
C ASN A 456 -25.38 3.12 -13.76
N LEU A 457 -25.25 2.51 -14.94
CA LEU A 457 -25.48 3.17 -16.23
C LEU A 457 -26.96 3.48 -16.52
N LEU A 458 -27.88 2.68 -15.97
CA LEU A 458 -29.32 2.78 -16.18
C LEU A 458 -30.05 3.52 -15.05
N GLU A 459 -29.46 3.60 -13.86
CA GLU A 459 -30.07 4.23 -12.69
C GLU A 459 -30.35 5.72 -12.97
N GLY A 460 -31.64 6.09 -12.91
CA GLY A 460 -32.10 7.45 -13.15
C GLY A 460 -32.00 7.94 -14.60
N HIS A 461 -31.73 7.06 -15.59
CA HIS A 461 -31.47 7.46 -16.98
C HIS A 461 -32.42 6.82 -18.00
N ALA A 462 -33.49 7.51 -18.35
CA ALA A 462 -34.56 7.00 -19.22
C ALA A 462 -34.07 6.64 -20.65
N GLU A 463 -33.20 7.46 -21.23
CA GLU A 463 -32.66 7.24 -22.59
C GLU A 463 -31.79 5.99 -22.65
N ASN A 464 -31.02 5.70 -21.59
CA ASN A 464 -30.22 4.48 -21.51
C ASN A 464 -31.12 3.25 -21.27
N GLN A 465 -32.17 3.38 -20.45
CA GLN A 465 -33.17 2.33 -20.25
C GLN A 465 -33.89 1.99 -21.56
N GLN A 466 -34.26 3.00 -22.35
CA GLN A 466 -34.87 2.80 -23.66
C GLN A 466 -33.92 2.09 -24.61
N ALA A 467 -32.64 2.48 -24.64
CA ALA A 467 -31.64 1.83 -25.49
C ALA A 467 -31.46 0.33 -25.18
N VAL A 468 -31.67 -0.09 -23.93
CA VAL A 468 -31.69 -1.52 -23.56
C VAL A 468 -33.03 -2.17 -23.90
N ALA A 469 -34.15 -1.48 -23.70
CA ALA A 469 -35.49 -1.99 -24.00
C ALA A 469 -35.71 -2.24 -25.51
N ASP A 470 -35.03 -1.48 -26.37
CA ASP A 470 -35.09 -1.62 -27.82
C ASP A 470 -34.32 -2.84 -28.35
N LEU A 471 -33.59 -3.58 -27.49
CA LEU A 471 -32.84 -4.77 -27.90
C LEU A 471 -33.76 -5.97 -28.14
N GLU A 472 -33.72 -6.55 -29.34
CA GLU A 472 -34.53 -7.73 -29.65
C GLU A 472 -33.88 -9.04 -29.16
N LEU A 473 -34.70 -9.88 -28.53
CA LEU A 473 -34.35 -11.23 -28.09
C LEU A 473 -34.26 -12.19 -29.29
N GLN A 474 -33.14 -12.89 -29.42
CA GLN A 474 -32.88 -13.85 -30.51
C GLN A 474 -32.91 -15.33 -30.09
N GLY A 475 -32.76 -15.66 -28.79
CA GLY A 475 -32.83 -17.06 -28.32
C GLY A 475 -32.36 -17.27 -26.88
N SER A 476 -32.11 -18.52 -26.48
CA SER A 476 -31.42 -18.91 -25.24
C SER A 476 -30.12 -19.66 -25.57
N VAL A 477 -29.14 -19.56 -24.68
CA VAL A 477 -27.84 -20.24 -24.80
C VAL A 477 -27.78 -21.41 -23.83
N ASP A 478 -27.52 -22.61 -24.34
CA ASP A 478 -27.35 -23.83 -23.55
C ASP A 478 -25.97 -23.79 -22.83
N MET A 479 -25.97 -23.68 -21.50
CA MET A 479 -24.73 -23.68 -20.72
C MET A 479 -24.26 -25.10 -20.40
N PRO A 480 -22.95 -25.42 -20.54
CA PRO A 480 -22.41 -26.74 -20.20
C PRO A 480 -22.61 -27.13 -18.73
N GLU A 481 -22.59 -26.18 -17.78
CA GLU A 481 -22.86 -26.48 -16.36
C GLU A 481 -24.33 -26.90 -16.13
N LEU A 482 -25.28 -26.23 -16.77
CA LEU A 482 -26.71 -26.55 -16.69
C LEU A 482 -27.03 -27.87 -17.42
N SER A 483 -26.38 -28.11 -18.55
CA SER A 483 -26.49 -29.37 -19.30
C SER A 483 -25.97 -30.56 -18.49
N ARG A 484 -24.90 -30.38 -17.70
CA ARG A 484 -24.38 -31.40 -16.76
C ARG A 484 -25.34 -31.70 -15.61
N LEU A 485 -26.23 -30.76 -15.30
CA LEU A 485 -27.31 -30.91 -14.32
C LEU A 485 -28.63 -31.38 -14.96
N GLY A 486 -28.67 -31.68 -16.26
CA GLY A 486 -29.87 -32.16 -16.96
C GLY A 486 -30.93 -31.08 -17.22
N LEU A 487 -30.54 -29.79 -17.16
CA LEU A 487 -31.42 -28.64 -17.34
C LEU A 487 -31.21 -28.01 -18.72
N ARG A 488 -32.32 -27.66 -19.40
CA ARG A 488 -32.31 -26.92 -20.66
C ARG A 488 -33.21 -25.70 -20.58
N VAL A 489 -32.76 -24.58 -21.13
CA VAL A 489 -33.49 -23.32 -21.14
C VAL A 489 -34.04 -23.07 -22.54
N GLU A 490 -35.36 -22.94 -22.68
CA GLU A 490 -35.99 -22.57 -23.95
C GLU A 490 -36.75 -21.25 -23.82
N VAL A 491 -36.67 -20.40 -24.84
CA VAL A 491 -37.45 -19.15 -24.91
C VAL A 491 -38.82 -19.44 -25.49
N ASP A 492 -39.87 -19.13 -24.74
CA ASP A 492 -41.25 -19.22 -25.20
C ASP A 492 -41.51 -18.16 -26.29
N GLN A 493 -41.71 -18.60 -27.53
CA GLN A 493 -41.85 -17.71 -28.71
C GLN A 493 -43.08 -16.80 -28.65
N LYS A 494 -44.09 -17.08 -27.82
CA LYS A 494 -45.28 -16.23 -27.67
C LYS A 494 -45.12 -15.17 -26.58
N THR A 495 -44.37 -15.50 -25.53
CA THR A 495 -44.21 -14.59 -24.37
C THR A 495 -42.84 -13.92 -24.31
N ARG A 496 -41.89 -14.34 -25.16
CA ARG A 496 -40.47 -13.94 -25.12
C ARG A 496 -39.82 -14.14 -23.74
N ARG A 497 -40.34 -15.07 -22.93
CA ARG A 497 -39.83 -15.40 -21.59
C ARG A 497 -39.05 -16.73 -21.62
N ALA A 498 -37.97 -16.81 -20.86
CA ALA A 498 -37.24 -18.06 -20.64
C ALA A 498 -38.07 -19.02 -19.78
N LYS A 499 -38.13 -20.29 -20.17
CA LYS A 499 -38.71 -21.40 -19.40
C LYS A 499 -37.67 -22.50 -19.25
N ASP A 500 -37.52 -22.98 -18.03
CA ASP A 500 -36.66 -24.12 -17.70
C ASP A 500 -37.41 -25.43 -17.98
N PHE A 501 -36.77 -26.36 -18.70
CA PHE A 501 -37.24 -27.73 -18.87
C PHE A 501 -36.32 -28.68 -18.09
N ALA A 502 -36.90 -29.42 -17.15
CA ALA A 502 -36.22 -30.52 -16.45
C ALA A 502 -36.38 -31.82 -17.26
N LEU A 503 -35.28 -32.52 -17.52
CA LEU A 503 -35.33 -33.94 -17.90
C LEU A 503 -35.62 -34.78 -16.63
N PRO A 504 -36.42 -35.86 -16.69
CA PRO A 504 -36.95 -36.52 -15.50
C PRO A 504 -35.90 -37.40 -14.79
N PRO A 505 -36.00 -37.64 -13.47
CA PRO A 505 -35.86 -36.67 -12.38
C PRO A 505 -34.64 -37.02 -11.50
N ASP A 506 -33.94 -36.01 -10.99
CA ASP A 506 -33.57 -35.88 -9.56
C ASP A 506 -32.83 -34.56 -9.31
N GLN A 507 -33.55 -33.64 -8.65
CA GLN A 507 -33.09 -32.49 -7.86
C GLN A 507 -32.48 -31.23 -8.53
N VAL A 508 -32.89 -30.11 -7.91
CA VAL A 508 -32.45 -28.70 -7.98
C VAL A 508 -32.98 -27.86 -9.14
N LEU A 509 -34.04 -27.08 -8.84
CA LEU A 509 -34.37 -25.85 -9.58
C LEU A 509 -33.26 -24.82 -9.31
N VAL A 510 -32.39 -24.60 -10.30
CA VAL A 510 -31.53 -23.42 -10.36
C VAL A 510 -32.17 -22.45 -11.36
N SER A 511 -32.59 -21.27 -10.90
CA SER A 511 -33.25 -20.24 -11.69
C SER A 511 -32.25 -19.36 -12.46
N GLU A 512 -31.43 -19.98 -13.31
CA GLU A 512 -30.39 -19.26 -14.07
C GLU A 512 -30.52 -19.51 -15.57
N CYS A 513 -30.74 -18.44 -16.35
CA CYS A 513 -30.86 -18.51 -17.80
C CYS A 513 -29.92 -17.52 -18.48
N HIS A 514 -29.28 -17.96 -19.56
CA HIS A 514 -28.54 -17.09 -20.46
C HIS A 514 -29.35 -16.85 -21.74
N LEU A 515 -29.80 -15.61 -21.93
CA LEU A 515 -30.61 -15.17 -23.06
C LEU A 515 -29.75 -14.55 -24.15
N GLN A 516 -29.94 -14.97 -25.39
CA GLN A 516 -29.28 -14.39 -26.55
C GLN A 516 -30.10 -13.25 -27.14
N PHE A 517 -29.48 -12.10 -27.36
CA PHE A 517 -30.07 -10.93 -28.03
C PHE A 517 -29.33 -10.65 -29.36
N GLN A 518 -29.85 -9.72 -30.17
CA GLN A 518 -29.22 -9.30 -31.43
C GLN A 518 -27.70 -9.06 -31.29
N HIS A 519 -26.94 -9.30 -32.37
CA HIS A 519 -25.47 -9.16 -32.40
C HIS A 519 -24.68 -10.17 -31.53
N GLY A 520 -25.27 -11.33 -31.20
CA GLY A 520 -24.57 -12.41 -30.47
C GLY A 520 -24.37 -12.14 -28.98
N MET A 521 -25.16 -11.22 -28.39
CA MET A 521 -25.09 -10.86 -26.98
C MET A 521 -25.72 -11.94 -26.10
N ILE A 522 -25.13 -12.21 -24.93
CA ILE A 522 -25.67 -13.17 -23.95
C ILE A 522 -25.91 -12.43 -22.64
N PHE A 523 -27.13 -12.47 -22.14
CA PHE A 523 -27.55 -11.83 -20.90
C PHE A 523 -27.92 -12.85 -19.84
N TRP A 524 -27.49 -12.64 -18.61
CA TRP A 524 -27.95 -13.44 -17.48
C TRP A 524 -29.31 -12.94 -17.00
N CYS A 525 -30.30 -13.84 -16.92
CA CYS A 525 -31.65 -13.53 -16.50
C CYS A 525 -32.08 -14.48 -15.37
N ASP A 526 -32.52 -13.91 -14.25
CA ASP A 526 -33.22 -14.64 -13.19
C ASP A 526 -34.68 -14.86 -13.64
N THR A 527 -35.04 -16.12 -13.89
CA THR A 527 -36.38 -16.50 -14.36
C THR A 527 -37.50 -16.13 -13.37
N SER A 528 -37.16 -15.81 -12.11
CA SER A 528 -38.12 -15.41 -11.08
C SER A 528 -38.50 -13.92 -11.09
N LYS A 529 -37.82 -13.07 -11.88
CA LYS A 529 -38.04 -11.60 -11.90
C LYS A 529 -38.23 -10.99 -13.30
N VAL A 530 -38.73 -11.74 -14.27
CA VAL A 530 -39.07 -11.19 -15.60
C VAL A 530 -40.40 -10.43 -15.53
N HIS A 531 -40.33 -9.15 -15.17
CA HIS A 531 -41.42 -8.17 -15.31
C HIS A 531 -40.97 -6.93 -16.05
#